data_AF-A0AA86TKT0-F1
#
_entry.id   AF-A0AA86TKT0-F1
#
_cell.length_a   1.000
_cell.length_b   1.000
_cell.length_c   1.000
_cell.angle_alpha   90.00
_cell.angle_beta   90.00
_cell.angle_gamma   90.00
#
_symmetry.space_group_name_H-M   'P 1'
#
loop_
_entity.id
_entity.type
_entity.pdbx_description
1 polymer ?
#
loop_
_entity_poly.entity_id
_entity_poly.type
_entity_poly.pdbx_seq_one_letter_code
_entity_poly.pdbx_strand_id
1 'polypeptide(L)'
;MAVTAGSDLLWKPLNHEVLMLTRSDKIRPKILGLRIIKYFLENLKEEYLVLLAETIPFLGELLEDVELPIKSLAQDILQEMESLSGESLRQYL
;
A
#
# COMPACT_ATOMS: atom_id res chain seq x y z
N MET A 1 6.26 -3.45 17.75
CA MET A 1 5.43 -3.36 16.52
C MET A 1 6.29 -3.81 15.34
N ALA A 2 5.73 -4.40 14.27
CA ALA A 2 6.53 -4.95 13.17
C ALA A 2 7.46 -3.90 12.51
N VAL A 3 6.98 -2.67 12.36
CA VAL A 3 7.77 -1.53 11.83
C VAL A 3 8.82 -0.99 12.81
N THR A 4 8.71 -1.28 14.11
CA THR A 4 9.66 -0.81 15.14
C THR A 4 10.76 -1.82 15.44
N ALA A 5 10.71 -3.01 14.82
CA ALA A 5 11.66 -4.08 15.09
C ALA A 5 13.00 -3.87 14.38
N GLY A 6 13.11 -2.91 13.44
CA GLY A 6 14.32 -2.66 12.65
C GLY A 6 14.75 -3.86 11.79
N SER A 7 13.85 -4.82 11.58
CA SER A 7 14.10 -6.04 10.83
C SER A 7 13.00 -6.26 9.80
N ASP A 8 13.42 -6.40 8.56
CA ASP A 8 12.58 -6.68 7.39
C ASP A 8 11.89 -8.04 7.42
N LEU A 9 12.33 -8.94 8.30
CA LEU A 9 11.76 -10.26 8.54
C LEU A 9 10.29 -10.21 8.98
N LEU A 10 9.84 -9.11 9.58
CA LEU A 10 8.48 -9.00 10.11
C LEU A 10 7.54 -8.23 9.19
N TRP A 11 8.00 -7.13 8.59
CA TRP A 11 7.12 -6.27 7.79
C TRP A 11 6.99 -6.72 6.33
N LYS A 12 8.00 -7.40 5.75
CA LYS A 12 7.89 -7.91 4.36
C LYS A 12 6.81 -8.98 4.21
N PRO A 13 6.77 -10.07 5.02
CA PRO A 13 5.72 -11.06 4.89
C PRO A 13 4.34 -10.49 5.26
N LEU A 14 4.31 -9.56 6.22
CA LEU A 14 3.06 -8.91 6.63
C LEU A 14 2.47 -8.03 5.53
N ASN A 15 3.29 -7.41 4.68
CA ASN A 15 2.81 -6.59 3.57
C ASN A 15 1.86 -7.38 2.65
N HIS A 16 2.27 -8.57 2.25
CA HIS A 16 1.45 -9.42 1.37
C HIS A 16 0.08 -9.73 1.99
N GLU A 17 0.07 -10.13 3.27
CA GLU A 17 -1.17 -10.43 4.00
C GLU A 17 -2.09 -9.21 4.07
N VAL A 18 -1.54 -8.01 4.28
CA VAL A 18 -2.29 -6.75 4.29
C VAL A 18 -2.84 -6.42 2.91
N LEU A 19 -2.06 -6.62 1.84
CA LEU A 19 -2.52 -6.43 0.46
C LEU A 19 -3.69 -7.37 0.13
N MET A 20 -3.65 -8.62 0.60
CA MET A 20 -4.74 -9.55 0.39
C MET A 20 -6.05 -9.12 1.06
N LEU A 21 -6.01 -8.35 2.16
CA LEU A 21 -7.22 -7.75 2.74
C LEU A 21 -7.92 -6.76 1.79
N THR A 22 -7.15 -6.11 0.90
CA THR A 22 -7.69 -5.14 -0.07
C THR A 22 -8.52 -5.78 -1.19
N ARG A 23 -8.45 -7.10 -1.35
CA ARG A 23 -9.27 -7.88 -2.29
C ARG A 23 -10.56 -8.44 -1.68
N SER A 24 -10.88 -8.12 -0.44
CA SER A 24 -12.13 -8.54 0.18
C SER A 24 -13.35 -7.91 -0.49
N ASP A 25 -14.46 -8.64 -0.64
CA ASP A 25 -15.73 -8.07 -1.13
C ASP A 25 -16.33 -7.02 -0.18
N LYS A 26 -15.85 -6.97 1.07
CA LYS A 26 -16.35 -6.03 2.08
C LYS A 26 -15.50 -4.76 2.08
N ILE A 27 -16.17 -3.61 2.10
CA ILE A 27 -15.54 -2.28 2.14
C ILE A 27 -14.60 -2.11 3.35
N ARG A 28 -15.02 -2.60 4.53
CA ARG A 28 -14.25 -2.41 5.78
C ARG A 28 -12.84 -3.01 5.73
N PRO A 29 -12.65 -4.30 5.39
CA PRO A 29 -11.31 -4.88 5.20
C PRO A 29 -10.46 -4.12 4.19
N LYS A 30 -11.03 -3.68 3.06
CA LYS A 30 -10.28 -2.90 2.06
C LYS A 30 -9.71 -1.62 2.64
N ILE A 31 -10.54 -0.83 3.32
CA ILE A 31 -10.14 0.43 3.96
C ILE A 31 -9.08 0.17 5.05
N LEU A 32 -9.25 -0.88 5.86
CA LEU A 32 -8.28 -1.23 6.90
C LEU A 32 -6.93 -1.64 6.29
N GLY A 33 -6.93 -2.43 5.23
CA GLY A 33 -5.72 -2.82 4.50
C GLY A 33 -4.97 -1.59 3.97
N LEU A 34 -5.67 -0.69 3.27
CA LEU A 34 -5.09 0.56 2.76
C LEU A 34 -4.52 1.44 3.88
N ARG A 35 -5.20 1.54 5.03
CA ARG A 35 -4.67 2.30 6.18
C ARG A 35 -3.40 1.70 6.76
N ILE A 36 -3.29 0.37 6.78
CA ILE A 36 -2.08 -0.31 7.25
C ILE A 36 -0.94 -0.11 6.26
N ILE A 37 -1.20 -0.19 4.95
CA ILE A 37 -0.21 0.12 3.89
C ILE A 37 0.31 1.55 4.06
N LYS A 38 -0.60 2.52 4.23
CA LYS A 38 -0.23 3.91 4.48
C LYS A 38 0.64 4.05 5.73
N TYR A 39 0.27 3.39 6.81
CA TYR A 39 1.09 3.37 8.03
C TYR A 39 2.48 2.76 7.80
N PHE A 40 2.61 1.71 7.00
CA PHE A 40 3.92 1.16 6.63
C PHE A 40 4.73 2.18 5.83
N LEU A 41 4.13 2.84 4.85
CA LEU A 41 4.80 3.85 4.03
C LEU A 41 5.32 5.01 4.88
N GLU A 42 4.49 5.56 5.77
CA GLU A 42 4.84 6.69 6.64
C GLU A 42 5.98 6.34 7.62
N ASN A 43 6.05 5.09 8.09
CA ASN A 43 7.01 4.67 9.13
C ASN A 43 8.30 4.05 8.56
N LEU A 44 8.21 3.30 7.45
CA LEU A 44 9.36 2.64 6.81
C LEU A 44 10.00 3.51 5.72
N LYS A 45 9.24 4.44 5.12
CA LYS A 45 9.72 5.38 4.09
C LYS A 45 10.43 4.66 2.94
N GLU A 46 11.70 4.98 2.71
CA GLU A 46 12.54 4.41 1.65
C GLU A 46 12.65 2.88 1.75
N GLU A 47 12.61 2.30 2.96
CA GLU A 47 12.67 0.85 3.13
C GLU A 47 11.44 0.14 2.52
N TYR A 48 10.28 0.83 2.48
CA TYR A 48 9.06 0.28 1.89
C TYR A 48 9.15 0.14 0.36
N LEU A 49 10.02 0.92 -0.30
CA LEU A 49 10.12 0.93 -1.76
C LEU A 49 10.54 -0.42 -2.34
N VAL A 50 11.16 -1.29 -1.54
CA VAL A 50 11.47 -2.68 -1.95
C VAL A 50 10.20 -3.48 -2.29
N LEU A 51 9.03 -3.07 -1.77
CA LEU A 51 7.74 -3.71 -1.97
C LEU A 51 6.89 -3.07 -3.08
N LEU A 52 7.44 -2.10 -3.82
CA LEU A 52 6.75 -1.39 -4.90
C LEU A 52 6.12 -2.33 -5.92
N ALA A 53 6.93 -3.26 -6.45
CA ALA A 53 6.51 -4.17 -7.51
C ALA A 53 5.33 -5.07 -7.09
N GLU A 54 5.27 -5.44 -5.81
CA GLU A 54 4.15 -6.20 -5.26
C GLU A 54 2.92 -5.33 -5.03
N THR A 55 3.11 -4.10 -4.57
CA THR A 55 2.03 -3.20 -4.12
C THR A 55 1.30 -2.52 -5.27
N ILE A 56 2.02 -2.17 -6.35
CA ILE A 56 1.47 -1.45 -7.52
C ILE A 56 0.26 -2.14 -8.14
N PRO A 57 0.27 -3.45 -8.44
CA PRO A 57 -0.89 -4.13 -9.04
C PRO A 57 -2.16 -4.01 -8.19
N PHE A 58 -2.04 -4.10 -6.86
CA PHE A 58 -3.18 -3.94 -5.95
C PHE A 58 -3.70 -2.51 -5.95
N LEU A 59 -2.80 -1.51 -5.97
CA LEU A 59 -3.22 -0.12 -6.10
C LEU A 59 -3.95 0.13 -7.42
N GLY A 60 -3.50 -0.46 -8.54
CA GLY A 60 -4.18 -0.39 -9.84
C GLY A 60 -5.64 -0.86 -9.75
N GLU A 61 -5.87 -2.04 -9.18
CA GLU A 61 -7.22 -2.55 -8.95
C GLU A 61 -8.07 -1.60 -8.08
N LEU A 62 -7.50 -1.03 -7.01
CA LEU A 62 -8.23 -0.18 -6.05
C LEU A 62 -8.50 1.24 -6.57
N LEU A 63 -7.71 1.73 -7.53
CA LEU A 63 -7.94 3.02 -8.20
C LEU A 63 -9.18 2.98 -9.12
N GLU A 64 -9.58 1.79 -9.55
CA GLU A 64 -10.78 1.53 -10.32
C GLU A 64 -12.00 1.18 -9.44
N ASP A 65 -11.85 1.14 -8.11
CA ASP A 65 -12.95 0.81 -7.20
C ASP A 65 -14.10 1.83 -7.29
N VAL A 66 -15.33 1.32 -7.18
CA VAL A 66 -16.57 2.11 -7.25
C VAL A 66 -16.77 2.96 -5.99
N GLU A 67 -16.22 2.52 -4.86
CA GLU A 67 -16.32 3.22 -3.58
C GLU A 67 -15.27 4.33 -3.48
N LEU A 68 -15.74 5.58 -3.53
CA LEU A 68 -14.88 6.77 -3.50
C LEU A 68 -13.86 6.79 -2.34
N PRO A 69 -14.19 6.38 -1.09
CA PRO A 69 -13.21 6.36 0.00
C PRO A 69 -12.03 5.41 -0.24
N ILE A 70 -12.25 4.29 -0.92
CA ILE A 70 -11.20 3.32 -1.26
C ILE A 70 -10.29 3.92 -2.33
N LYS A 71 -10.89 4.43 -3.41
CA LYS A 71 -10.16 5.08 -4.50
C LYS A 71 -9.31 6.25 -4.02
N SER A 72 -9.86 7.12 -3.17
CA SER A 72 -9.13 8.26 -2.61
C SER A 72 -7.93 7.83 -1.77
N LEU A 73 -8.09 6.80 -0.92
CA LEU A 73 -6.99 6.28 -0.11
C LEU A 73 -5.90 5.63 -0.99
N ALA A 74 -6.28 4.91 -2.04
CA ALA A 74 -5.32 4.33 -2.99
C ALA A 74 -4.55 5.42 -3.76
N GLN A 75 -5.23 6.50 -4.16
CA GLN A 75 -4.58 7.67 -4.79
C GLN A 75 -3.58 8.35 -3.86
N ASP A 76 -3.95 8.57 -2.60
CA ASP A 76 -3.07 9.18 -1.61
C ASP A 76 -1.79 8.34 -1.41
N ILE A 77 -1.94 7.02 -1.27
CA ILE A 77 -0.81 6.10 -1.10
C ILE A 77 0.08 6.11 -2.34
N LEU A 78 -0.50 6.05 -3.54
CA LEU A 78 0.26 6.11 -4.78
C LEU A 78 1.08 7.40 -4.87
N GLN A 79 0.48 8.54 -4.56
CA GLN A 79 1.15 9.84 -4.62
C GLN A 79 2.31 9.93 -3.62
N GLU A 80 2.14 9.38 -2.42
CA GLU A 80 3.20 9.33 -1.42
C GLU A 80 4.33 8.39 -1.85
N MET A 81 4.01 7.25 -2.48
CA MET A 81 5.00 6.35 -3.07
C MET A 81 5.77 7.01 -4.22
N GLU A 82 5.11 7.76 -5.10
CA GLU A 82 5.75 8.56 -6.16
C GLU A 82 6.68 9.63 -5.55
N SER A 83 6.24 10.28 -4.47
CA SER A 83 7.06 11.29 -3.77
C SER A 83 8.31 10.68 -3.14
N LEU A 84 8.24 9.45 -2.64
CA LEU A 84 9.37 8.75 -2.03
C LEU A 84 10.31 8.13 -3.09
N SER A 85 9.77 7.61 -4.19
CA SER A 85 10.58 7.05 -5.28
C SER A 85 11.29 8.12 -6.13
N GLY A 86 10.72 9.33 -6.18
CA GLY A 86 11.20 10.41 -7.04
C GLY A 86 10.83 10.25 -8.51
N GLU A 87 9.97 9.27 -8.84
CA GLU A 87 9.50 9.02 -10.20
C GLU A 87 7.98 8.80 -10.24
N SER A 88 7.38 8.99 -11.42
CA SER A 88 5.98 8.63 -11.59
C SER A 88 5.83 7.11 -11.69
N LEU A 89 4.93 6.56 -10.88
CA LEU A 89 4.64 5.13 -10.83
C LEU A 89 3.47 4.76 -11.74
N ARG A 90 2.81 5.75 -12.36
CA ARG A 90 1.68 5.56 -13.28
C ARG A 90 2.03 4.76 -14.52
N GLN A 91 3.30 4.72 -14.92
CA GLN A 91 3.76 3.90 -16.04
C GLN A 91 3.71 2.39 -15.77
N TYR A 92 3.55 2.00 -14.49
CA TYR A 92 3.44 0.62 -14.04
C TYR A 92 2.01 0.20 -13.68
N LEU A 93 1.05 1.12 -13.83
CA LEU A 93 -0.40 0.93 -13.61
C LEU A 93 -1.10 0.78 -14.96
#